data_AF-A0A661R962-F1
#
_entry.id   AF-A0A661R962-F1
#
_cell.length_a   1.000
_cell.length_b   1.000
_cell.length_c   1.000
_cell.angle_alpha   90.00
_cell.angle_beta   90.00
_cell.angle_gamma   90.00
#
_symmetry.space_group_name_H-M   'P 1'
#
loop_
_entity.id
_entity.type
_entity.pdbx_description
1 polymer ?
#
loop_
_entity_poly.entity_id
_entity_poly.type
_entity_poly.pdbx_seq_one_letter_code
_entity_poly.pdbx_strand_id
1 'polypeptide(L)' 'VCMAWLELWRAVVAAPKIAKAKKKDVAFYQGQVKTAEYFITWVLPATMGKLEALQGNIPSIMEMPDAAFAG' A
#
# COMPACT_ATOMS: atom_id res chain seq x y z
N VAL A 1 -5.03 -0.89 -1.85
CA VAL A 1 -5.80 -1.27 -0.64
C VAL A 1 -5.95 -2.78 -0.50
N CYS A 2 -6.50 -3.51 -1.48
CA CYS A 2 -6.72 -4.97 -1.38
C CYS A 2 -5.45 -5.78 -1.08
N MET A 3 -4.30 -5.43 -1.68
CA MET A 3 -3.02 -6.10 -1.40
C MET A 3 -2.54 -5.87 0.03
N ALA A 4 -2.64 -4.64 0.55
CA ALA A 4 -2.28 -4.33 1.93
C ALA A 4 -3.17 -5.09 2.93
N TRP A 5 -4.47 -5.23 2.62
CA TRP A 5 -5.40 -6.05 3.41
C TRP A 5 -5.05 -7.54 3.39
N LEU A 6 -4.71 -8.08 2.21
CA LEU A 6 -4.36 -9.49 2.06
C LEU A 6 -3.05 -9.83 2.80
N GLU A 7 -2.05 -8.96 2.73
CA GLU A 7 -0.80 -9.11 3.48
C GLU A 7 -1.01 -8.96 4.98
N LEU A 8 -1.88 -8.04 5.43
CA LEU A 8 -2.27 -7.94 6.85
C LEU A 8 -2.87 -9.26 7.36
N TRP A 9 -3.78 -9.87 6.60
CA TRP A 9 -4.38 -11.14 6.98
C TRP A 9 -3.32 -12.25 7.09
N ARG A 10 -2.37 -12.32 6.15
CA ARG A 10 -1.24 -13.26 6.21
C ARG A 10 -0.37 -13.02 7.44
N ALA A 11 -0.07 -11.76 7.76
CA ALA A 11 0.71 -11.39 8.94
C ALA A 11 0.00 -11.78 10.24
N VAL A 12 -1.31 -11.57 10.35
CA VAL A 12 -2.11 -11.97 11.53
C VAL A 12 -2.07 -13.48 11.75
N VAL A 13 -2.10 -14.28 10.67
CA VAL A 13 -2.00 -15.74 10.76
C VAL A 13 -0.55 -16.21 11.03
N ALA A 14 0.45 -15.49 10.52
CA ALA A 14 1.86 -15.82 10.65
C ALA A 14 2.43 -15.47 12.04
N ALA A 15 2.07 -14.32 12.61
CA ALA A 15 2.59 -13.82 13.87
C ALA A 15 2.53 -14.83 15.04
N PRO A 16 1.40 -15.50 15.34
CA PRO A 16 1.34 -16.48 16.43
C PRO A 16 2.11 -17.77 16.12
N LYS A 17 2.36 -18.08 14.84
CA LYS A 17 3.09 -19.28 14.42
C LYS A 17 4.60 -19.14 14.66
N ILE A 18 5.12 -17.91 14.72
CA ILE A 18 6.55 -17.65 14.97
C ILE A 18 7.03 -18.31 16.27
N ALA A 19 6.24 -18.22 17.34
CA ALA A 19 6.60 -18.76 18.66
C ALA A 19 6.72 -20.29 18.69
N LYS A 20 6.05 -21.00 17.77
CA LYS A 20 6.03 -22.47 17.69
C LYS A 20 6.73 -23.01 16.43
N ALA A 21 7.33 -22.15 15.62
CA ALA A 21 7.92 -22.52 14.34
C ALA A 21 9.30 -23.18 14.51
N LYS A 22 9.63 -24.11 13.60
CA LYS A 22 10.99 -24.66 13.50
C LYS A 22 11.94 -23.55 13.03
N LYS A 23 13.22 -23.58 13.43
CA LYS A 23 14.24 -22.56 13.08
C LYS A 23 14.25 -22.15 11.60
N LYS A 24 14.01 -23.10 10.69
CA LYS A 24 13.96 -22.86 9.24
C LYS A 24 12.73 -22.05 8.77
N ASP A 25 11.61 -22.13 9.49
CA ASP A 25 10.34 -21.52 9.11
C ASP A 25 10.13 -20.15 9.80
N VAL A 26 10.90 -19.85 10.86
CA VAL A 26 10.83 -18.58 11.60
C VAL A 26 11.07 -17.38 10.68
N ALA A 27 12.11 -17.43 9.85
CA ALA A 27 12.44 -16.35 8.93
C ALA A 27 11.33 -16.11 7.90
N PHE A 28 10.66 -17.18 7.44
CA PHE A 28 9.52 -17.07 6.54
C PHE A 28 8.34 -16.33 7.20
N TYR A 29 7.95 -16.73 8.41
CA TYR A 29 6.84 -16.08 9.11
C TYR A 29 7.16 -14.64 9.54
N GLN A 30 8.40 -14.35 9.93
CA GLN A 30 8.84 -12.98 10.19
C GLN A 30 8.80 -12.13 8.91
N GLY A 31 9.20 -12.71 7.77
CA GLY A 31 9.09 -12.07 6.46
C GLY A 31 7.65 -11.68 6.12
N GLN A 32 6.67 -12.55 6.36
CA GLN A 32 5.24 -12.24 6.15
C GLN A 32 4.80 -11.01 6.96
N VAL A 33 5.19 -10.93 8.24
CA VAL A 33 4.84 -9.79 9.10
C VAL A 33 5.50 -8.50 8.60
N LYS A 34 6.78 -8.56 8.21
CA LYS A 34 7.52 -7.40 7.69
C LYS A 34 7.02 -6.92 6.33
N THR A 35 6.60 -7.83 5.46
CA THR A 35 5.97 -7.46 4.18
C THR A 35 4.67 -6.71 4.42
N ALA A 36 3.82 -7.15 5.34
CA ALA A 36 2.60 -6.44 5.69
C ALA A 36 2.89 -5.04 6.26
N GLU A 37 3.88 -4.93 7.15
CA GLU A 37 4.33 -3.64 7.67
C GLU A 37 4.72 -2.68 6.54
N TYR A 38 5.56 -3.12 5.59
CA TYR A 38 5.96 -2.32 4.43
C TYR A 38 4.76 -1.88 3.57
N PHE A 39 3.84 -2.80 3.24
CA PHE A 39 2.68 -2.45 2.41
C PHE A 39 1.76 -1.43 3.08
N ILE A 40 1.59 -1.52 4.40
CA ILE A 40 0.73 -0.61 5.16
C ILE A 40 1.41 0.75 5.36
N THR A 41 2.71 0.79 5.68
CA THR A 41 3.39 2.05 6.00
C THR A 41 3.88 2.79 4.77
N TRP A 42 4.28 2.09 3.71
CA TRP A 42 4.91 2.70 2.54
C TRP A 42 3.98 2.78 1.33
N VAL A 43 3.27 1.69 1.02
CA VAL A 43 2.48 1.60 -0.22
C VAL A 43 1.07 2.17 -0.07
N LEU A 44 0.42 1.93 1.07
CA LEU A 44 -0.95 2.39 1.31
C LEU A 44 -1.11 3.92 1.30
N PRO A 45 -0.21 4.73 1.89
CA PRO A 45 -0.35 6.19 1.90
C PRO A 45 -0.35 6.81 0.50
N ALA A 46 0.43 6.26 -0.44
CA ALA A 46 0.42 6.72 -1.82
C ALA A 46 -0.96 6.54 -2.49
N THR A 47 -1.74 5.54 -2.05
CA THR A 47 -3.13 5.38 -2.52
C THR A 47 -4.06 6.40 -1.89
N MET A 48 -3.87 6.75 -0.61
CA MET A 48 -4.65 7.78 0.07
C MET A 48 -4.43 9.15 -0.59
N GLY A 49 -3.18 9.53 -0.87
CA GLY A 49 -2.91 10.80 -1.56
C GLY A 49 -3.55 10.90 -2.95
N LYS A 50 -3.63 9.78 -3.68
CA LYS A 50 -4.38 9.73 -4.96
C LYS A 50 -5.88 9.92 -4.78
N LEU A 51 -6.47 9.35 -3.72
CA LEU A 51 -7.89 9.53 -3.40
C LEU A 51 -8.19 10.97 -3.01
N GLU A 52 -7.33 11.60 -2.21
CA GLU A 52 -7.43 13.03 -1.87
C GLU A 52 -7.35 13.92 -3.10
N ALA A 53 -6.41 13.64 -4.01
CA ALA A 53 -6.28 14.38 -5.27
C ALA A 53 -7.56 14.29 -6.13
N LEU A 54 -8.24 13.13 -6.16
CA LEU A 54 -9.50 12.97 -6.88
C LEU A 54 -10.65 13.77 -6.27
N GLN A 55 -10.65 14.01 -4.95
CA GLN A 55 -11.69 14.81 -4.29
C GLN A 55 -11.58 16.31 -4.62
N GLY A 56 -10.39 16.79 -4.99
CA GLY A 56 -10.15 18.21 -5.28
C GLY A 56 -10.86 18.75 -6.52
N ASN A 57 -11.30 17.87 -7.44
CA ASN A 57 -12.03 18.19 -8.69
C ASN A 57 -11.75 19.59 -9.29
N ILE A 58 -10.52 19.82 -9.73
CA ILE A 58 -10.04 21.12 -10.21
C ILE A 58 -10.21 21.25 -11.73
N PRO A 59 -10.90 22.29 -12.25
CA PRO A 59 -11.16 22.44 -13.69
C PRO A 59 -9.98 22.99 -14.47
N SER A 60 -8.85 23.28 -13.82
CA SER A 60 -7.73 24.05 -14.40
C SER A 60 -7.19 23.50 -15.72
N ILE A 61 -7.22 22.17 -15.92
CA ILE A 61 -6.81 21.55 -17.19
C ILE A 61 -7.85 21.78 -18.29
N MET A 62 -9.14 21.78 -17.94
CA MET A 62 -10.25 22.02 -18.88
C MET A 62 -10.38 23.50 -19.25
N GLU A 63 -9.96 24.40 -18.36
CA GLU A 63 -9.98 25.85 -18.58
C GLU A 63 -8.70 26.40 -19.22
N MET A 64 -7.66 25.56 -19.35
CA MET A 64 -6.38 25.98 -19.93
C MET A 64 -6.57 26.33 -21.41
N PRO A 65 -6.12 27.51 -21.89
CA PRO A 65 -6.24 27.87 -23.29
C PRO A 65 -5.46 26.91 -24.19
N ASP A 66 -6.04 26.51 -25.33
CA ASP A 66 -5.39 25.59 -26.30
C ASP A 66 -3.99 26.06 -26.72
N ALA A 67 -3.79 27.37 -26.88
CA ALA A 67 -2.49 27.96 -27.22
C ALA A 67 -1.40 27.76 -26.14
N ALA A 68 -1.78 27.44 -24.90
CA ALA A 68 -0.85 27.13 -23.82
C ALA A 68 -0.37 25.67 -23.86
N PHE A 69 -1.11 24.78 -24.54
CA PHE A 69 -0.61 23.45 -24.90
C PHE A 69 0.29 23.62 -26.12
N ALA A 70 1.57 23.93 -25.90
CA ALA A 70 2.56 23.91 -26.97
C ALA A 70 2.55 22.51 -27.62
N GLY A 71 2.15 22.44 -28.89
CA GLY A 71 2.23 21.23 -29.70
C GLY A 71 3.67 20.81 -29.98
#